data_AF-E4LM41-F1
#
_entry.id   AF-E4LM41-F1
#
_cell.length_a   1.000
_cell.length_b   1.000
_cell.length_c   1.000
_cell.angle_alpha   90.00
_cell.angle_beta   90.00
_cell.angle_gamma   90.00
#
_symmetry.space_group_name_H-M   'P 1'
#
loop_
_entity.id
_entity.type
_entity.pdbx_description
1 polymer ?
#
loop_
_entity_poly.entity_id
_entity_poly.type
_entity_poly.pdbx_seq_one_letter_code
_entity_poly.pdbx_strand_id
1 'polypeptide(L)'
;MMKILAADGISPEGIALLGDYEVDVRDKLSHEELLDVIGGYDALMVRSASKVSADVIARAENLKIIGRAGVGVDNIDVKAATERGIIVINSPGGNTIAATEHTMAMMLSMARNIPAADETMQRGSGTARRMSVSSCAARRSASSAWDASAAALQSAPSPLT
;
A
#
# COMPACT_ATOMS: atom_id res chain seq x y z
N MET A 1 4.88 -4.04 29.74
CA MET A 1 5.29 -3.16 28.64
C MET A 1 4.64 -3.70 27.39
N MET A 2 4.08 -2.87 26.51
CA MET A 2 3.39 -3.41 25.33
C MET A 2 4.41 -3.88 24.29
N LYS A 3 4.18 -5.08 23.74
CA LYS A 3 5.00 -5.68 22.68
C LYS A 3 4.36 -5.48 21.31
N ILE A 4 5.15 -4.99 20.36
CA ILE A 4 4.71 -4.69 19.00
C ILE A 4 5.48 -5.59 18.02
N LEU A 5 4.76 -6.33 17.18
CA LEU A 5 5.37 -7.13 16.10
C LEU A 5 5.27 -6.37 14.78
N ALA A 6 6.41 -6.14 14.11
CA ALA A 6 6.47 -5.60 12.75
C ALA A 6 6.87 -6.70 11.75
N ALA A 7 5.91 -7.16 10.93
CA ALA A 7 6.06 -8.40 10.15
C ALA A 7 6.48 -8.24 8.66
N ASP A 8 6.37 -7.02 8.11
CA ASP A 8 6.40 -6.79 6.64
C ASP A 8 7.32 -5.65 6.18
N GLY A 9 8.51 -5.49 6.78
CA GLY A 9 9.47 -4.48 6.32
C GLY A 9 8.94 -3.05 6.48
N ILE A 10 8.58 -2.71 7.71
CA ILE A 10 8.18 -1.34 8.08
C ILE A 10 9.40 -0.42 8.00
N SER A 11 9.23 0.83 7.57
CA SER A 11 10.37 1.75 7.45
C SER A 11 11.00 2.01 8.82
N PRO A 12 12.33 2.19 8.89
CA PRO A 12 13.02 2.54 10.13
C PRO A 12 12.48 3.82 10.79
N GLU A 13 12.02 4.81 10.00
CA GLU A 13 11.41 6.02 10.57
C GLU A 13 10.10 5.70 11.31
N GLY A 14 9.29 4.78 10.78
CA GLY A 14 8.05 4.34 11.44
C GLY A 14 8.32 3.59 12.74
N ILE A 15 9.39 2.80 12.79
CA ILE A 15 9.81 2.09 14.01
C ILE A 15 10.34 3.08 15.06
N ALA A 16 11.06 4.11 14.62
CA ALA A 16 11.60 5.14 15.53
C ALA A 16 10.49 5.92 16.28
N LEU A 17 9.30 6.07 15.68
CA LEU A 17 8.14 6.68 16.33
C LEU A 17 7.58 5.86 17.49
N LEU A 18 7.94 4.57 17.57
CA LEU A 18 7.49 3.63 18.60
C LEU A 18 8.53 3.43 19.71
N GLY A 19 9.47 4.37 19.89
CA GLY A 19 10.62 4.23 20.80
C GLY A 19 10.29 3.96 22.28
N ASP A 20 9.06 4.24 22.72
CA ASP A 20 8.58 3.96 24.08
C ASP A 20 8.07 2.51 24.28
N TYR A 21 7.99 1.74 23.20
CA TYR A 21 7.46 0.38 23.16
C TYR A 21 8.53 -0.65 22.78
N GLU A 22 8.30 -1.92 23.15
CA GLU A 22 9.18 -3.02 22.72
C GLU A 22 8.76 -3.46 21.31
N VAL A 23 9.53 -3.07 20.30
CA VAL A 23 9.26 -3.40 18.89
C VAL A 23 10.17 -4.56 18.45
N ASP A 24 9.54 -5.68 18.08
CA ASP A 24 10.19 -6.83 17.44
C ASP A 24 9.99 -6.74 15.92
N VAL A 25 11.08 -6.57 15.18
CA VAL A 25 11.05 -6.45 13.72
C VAL A 25 11.44 -7.79 13.11
N ARG A 26 10.49 -8.43 12.45
CA ARG A 26 10.68 -9.74 11.80
C ARG A 26 10.12 -9.72 10.40
N ASP A 27 11.02 -9.51 9.44
CA ASP A 27 10.63 -9.48 8.05
C ASP A 27 10.37 -10.88 7.49
N LYS A 28 9.33 -10.99 6.64
CA LYS A 28 9.01 -12.22 5.88
C LYS A 28 8.65 -13.42 6.77
N LEU A 29 7.88 -13.19 7.82
CA LEU A 29 7.29 -14.27 8.59
C LEU A 29 6.37 -15.11 7.69
N SER A 30 6.55 -16.43 7.75
CA SER A 30 5.56 -17.35 7.19
C SER A 30 4.28 -17.32 8.02
N HIS A 31 3.18 -17.79 7.42
CA HIS A 31 1.89 -17.88 8.10
C HIS A 31 1.94 -18.74 9.36
N GLU A 32 2.68 -19.85 9.30
CA GLU A 32 2.85 -20.78 10.43
C GLU A 32 3.66 -20.14 11.56
N GLU A 33 4.76 -19.47 11.24
CA GLU A 33 5.55 -18.75 12.24
C GLU A 33 4.71 -17.65 12.89
N LEU A 34 3.96 -16.87 12.11
CA LEU A 34 3.08 -15.83 12.64
C LEU A 34 2.10 -16.39 13.66
N LEU A 35 1.50 -17.54 13.37
CA LEU A 35 0.56 -18.21 14.27
C LEU A 35 1.20 -18.63 15.61
N ASP A 36 2.49 -18.93 15.63
CA ASP A 36 3.20 -19.37 16.84
C ASP A 36 3.67 -18.21 17.70
N VAL A 37 4.06 -17.08 17.09
CA VAL A 37 4.53 -15.90 17.84
C VAL A 37 3.41 -14.98 18.30
N ILE A 38 2.29 -14.87 17.57
CA ILE A 38 1.32 -13.77 17.73
C ILE A 38 0.70 -13.67 19.14
N GLY A 39 0.59 -14.78 19.88
CA GLY A 39 0.01 -14.80 21.23
C GLY A 39 0.74 -13.92 22.24
N GLY A 40 2.04 -13.65 22.02
CA GLY A 40 2.87 -12.84 22.91
C GLY A 40 2.88 -11.34 22.66
N TYR A 41 2.11 -10.83 21.69
CA TYR A 41 2.15 -9.42 21.27
C TYR A 41 0.84 -8.68 21.53
N ASP A 42 0.95 -7.39 21.88
CA ASP A 42 -0.19 -6.49 22.09
C ASP A 42 -0.61 -5.77 20.79
N ALA A 43 0.33 -5.58 19.87
CA ALA A 43 0.09 -4.89 18.60
C ALA A 43 0.78 -5.59 17.44
N LEU A 44 0.15 -5.55 16.27
CA LEU A 44 0.66 -6.11 15.03
C LEU A 44 0.71 -5.05 13.94
N MET A 45 1.88 -4.88 13.32
CA MET A 45 2.08 -4.03 12.15
C MET A 45 2.34 -4.89 10.92
N VAL A 46 1.48 -4.74 9.92
CA VAL A 46 1.52 -5.48 8.66
C VAL A 46 1.46 -4.53 7.47
N ARG A 47 1.80 -5.07 6.30
CA ARG A 47 1.73 -4.41 5.00
C ARG A 47 0.97 -5.31 4.03
N SER A 48 1.49 -5.47 2.81
CA SER A 48 0.82 -6.22 1.74
C SER A 48 1.12 -7.71 1.74
N ALA A 49 2.16 -8.16 2.44
CA ALA A 49 2.69 -9.53 2.33
C ALA A 49 2.05 -10.49 3.34
N SER A 50 1.97 -10.10 4.61
CA SER A 50 1.35 -10.92 5.65
C SER A 50 -0.17 -10.90 5.56
N LYS A 51 -0.77 -12.09 5.67
CA LYS A 51 -2.23 -12.27 5.69
C LYS A 51 -2.69 -12.55 7.12
N VAL A 52 -3.51 -11.66 7.66
CA VAL A 52 -4.06 -11.76 9.01
C VAL A 52 -5.45 -12.36 8.91
N SER A 53 -5.51 -13.68 8.75
CA SER A 53 -6.77 -14.44 8.70
C SER A 53 -7.33 -14.73 10.10
N ALA A 54 -8.57 -15.24 10.13
CA ALA A 54 -9.30 -15.53 11.37
C ALA A 54 -8.56 -16.48 12.32
N ASP A 55 -7.72 -17.40 11.82
CA ASP A 55 -6.88 -18.30 12.60
C ASP A 55 -5.73 -17.57 13.33
N VAL A 56 -5.11 -16.58 12.68
CA VAL A 56 -4.11 -15.70 13.30
C VAL A 56 -4.76 -14.89 14.42
N ILE A 57 -5.89 -14.28 14.11
CA ILE A 57 -6.70 -13.55 15.09
C ILE A 57 -7.15 -14.50 16.22
N ALA A 58 -7.39 -15.78 15.92
CA ALA A 58 -7.81 -16.77 16.89
C ALA A 58 -6.74 -17.09 17.95
N ARG A 59 -5.47 -17.14 17.54
CA ARG A 59 -4.31 -17.40 18.40
C ARG A 59 -3.76 -16.13 19.08
N ALA A 60 -4.20 -14.97 18.65
CA ALA A 60 -3.79 -13.68 19.20
C ALA A 60 -4.51 -13.41 20.54
N GLU A 61 -3.94 -13.90 21.66
CA GLU A 61 -4.54 -13.80 23.00
C GLU A 61 -4.52 -12.38 23.57
N ASN A 62 -3.42 -11.64 23.33
CA ASN A 62 -3.18 -10.32 23.94
C ASN A 62 -3.33 -9.15 22.96
N LEU A 63 -3.65 -9.44 21.70
CA LEU A 63 -3.64 -8.47 20.61
C LEU A 63 -4.78 -7.46 20.76
N LYS A 64 -4.45 -6.18 20.80
CA LYS A 64 -5.39 -5.06 20.96
C LYS A 64 -5.58 -4.29 19.66
N ILE A 65 -4.53 -4.20 18.85
CA ILE A 65 -4.51 -3.37 17.66
C ILE A 65 -3.74 -4.01 16.51
N ILE A 66 -4.29 -3.88 15.30
CA ILE A 66 -3.65 -4.25 14.04
C ILE A 66 -3.52 -2.99 13.18
N GLY A 67 -2.29 -2.58 12.91
CA GLY A 67 -1.96 -1.47 12.03
C GLY A 67 -1.52 -1.97 10.65
N ARG A 68 -2.19 -1.52 9.59
CA ARG A 68 -1.75 -1.75 8.21
C ARG A 68 -1.06 -0.51 7.64
N ALA A 69 0.18 -0.67 7.23
CA ALA A 69 0.94 0.31 6.46
C ALA A 69 0.48 0.34 4.98
N GLY A 70 -0.74 0.85 4.75
CA GLY A 70 -1.31 1.01 3.41
C GLY A 70 -2.78 1.41 3.46
N VAL A 71 -3.37 1.66 2.27
CA VAL A 71 -4.75 2.13 2.14
C VAL A 71 -5.78 1.01 2.26
N GLY A 72 -5.61 -0.07 1.51
CA GLY A 72 -6.53 -1.22 1.58
C GLY A 72 -6.43 -1.94 2.92
N VAL A 73 -7.42 -2.77 3.25
CA VAL A 73 -7.42 -3.67 4.42
C VAL A 73 -7.70 -5.12 4.05
N ASP A 74 -7.59 -5.44 2.76
CA ASP A 74 -7.98 -6.73 2.13
C ASP A 74 -7.24 -7.97 2.69
N ASN A 75 -6.14 -7.74 3.38
CA ASN A 75 -5.25 -8.77 3.91
C ASN A 75 -5.62 -9.17 5.34
N ILE A 76 -6.54 -8.42 5.97
CA ILE A 76 -6.93 -8.55 7.36
C ILE A 76 -8.39 -8.94 7.39
N ASP A 77 -8.72 -9.98 8.15
CA ASP A 77 -10.11 -10.33 8.43
C ASP A 77 -10.69 -9.35 9.47
N VAL A 78 -11.23 -8.24 8.97
CA VAL A 78 -11.81 -7.17 9.80
C VAL A 78 -13.00 -7.67 10.61
N LYS A 79 -13.77 -8.66 10.10
CA LYS A 79 -14.92 -9.22 10.83
C LYS A 79 -14.44 -9.99 12.05
N ALA A 80 -13.52 -10.92 11.86
CA ALA A 80 -12.94 -11.69 12.96
C ALA A 80 -12.24 -10.78 13.98
N ALA A 81 -11.56 -9.72 13.52
CA ALA A 81 -10.94 -8.73 14.41
C ALA A 81 -11.98 -7.97 15.24
N THR A 82 -13.07 -7.53 14.62
CA THR A 82 -14.15 -6.79 15.29
C THR A 82 -14.89 -7.64 16.32
N GLU A 83 -15.16 -8.91 16.00
CA GLU A 83 -15.80 -9.86 16.93
C GLU A 83 -14.97 -10.10 18.20
N ARG A 84 -13.64 -10.02 18.08
CA ARG A 84 -12.71 -10.10 19.21
C ARG A 84 -12.44 -8.76 19.91
N GLY A 85 -12.99 -7.65 19.41
CA GLY A 85 -12.73 -6.32 19.95
C GLY A 85 -11.33 -5.76 19.61
N ILE A 86 -10.68 -6.28 18.57
CA ILE A 86 -9.37 -5.83 18.10
C ILE A 86 -9.56 -4.67 17.13
N ILE A 87 -8.86 -3.56 17.36
CA ILE A 87 -8.96 -2.37 16.53
C ILE A 87 -8.09 -2.54 15.28
N VAL A 88 -8.65 -2.32 14.09
CA VAL A 88 -7.90 -2.31 12.82
C VAL A 88 -7.76 -0.87 12.34
N ILE A 89 -6.52 -0.45 12.11
CA ILE A 89 -6.18 0.89 11.60
C ILE A 89 -5.40 0.76 10.30
N ASN A 90 -5.70 1.61 9.33
CA ASN A 90 -4.96 1.73 8.07
C ASN A 90 -4.36 3.13 7.92
N SER A 91 -3.57 3.34 6.86
CA SER A 91 -3.00 4.65 6.52
C SER A 91 -3.62 5.15 5.20
N PRO A 92 -4.76 5.86 5.27
CA PRO A 92 -5.37 6.45 4.08
C PRO A 92 -4.49 7.57 3.51
N GLY A 93 -4.41 7.67 2.19
CA GLY A 93 -3.75 8.78 1.50
C GLY A 93 -2.23 8.67 1.33
N GLY A 94 -1.55 7.73 1.99
CA GLY A 94 -0.09 7.57 1.89
C GLY A 94 0.43 7.23 0.47
N ASN A 95 -0.43 6.74 -0.42
CA ASN A 95 -0.07 6.42 -1.80
C ASN A 95 -0.59 7.43 -2.83
N THR A 96 -1.30 8.49 -2.42
CA THR A 96 -2.00 9.39 -3.35
C THR A 96 -1.04 10.07 -4.33
N ILE A 97 0.10 10.59 -3.83
CA ILE A 97 1.09 11.28 -4.67
C ILE A 97 1.73 10.29 -5.66
N ALA A 98 2.24 9.17 -5.16
CA ALA A 98 2.86 8.14 -6.00
C ALA A 98 1.89 7.59 -7.06
N ALA A 99 0.62 7.37 -6.71
CA ALA A 99 -0.41 6.95 -7.65
C ALA A 99 -0.70 8.03 -8.71
N THR A 100 -0.70 9.31 -8.31
CA THR A 100 -0.88 10.45 -9.23
C THR A 100 0.28 10.55 -10.22
N GLU A 101 1.51 10.47 -9.74
CA GLU A 101 2.72 10.47 -10.58
C GLU A 101 2.70 9.30 -11.56
N HIS A 102 2.36 8.10 -11.09
CA HIS A 102 2.26 6.92 -11.94
C HIS A 102 1.16 7.07 -13.00
N THR A 103 0.02 7.66 -12.64
CA THR A 103 -1.07 7.94 -13.57
C THR A 103 -0.65 8.91 -14.67
N MET A 104 0.02 10.00 -14.30
CA MET A 104 0.55 10.98 -15.26
C MET A 104 1.60 10.34 -16.17
N ALA A 105 2.50 9.51 -15.63
CA ALA A 105 3.49 8.77 -16.40
C ALA A 105 2.82 7.82 -17.42
N MET A 106 1.78 7.09 -17.01
CA MET A 106 1.01 6.21 -17.91
C MET A 106 0.31 7.01 -19.02
N MET A 107 -0.30 8.16 -18.71
CA MET A 107 -0.94 9.01 -19.71
C MET A 107 0.05 9.50 -20.77
N LEU A 108 1.21 9.99 -20.34
CA LEU A 108 2.28 10.45 -21.25
C LEU A 108 2.86 9.29 -22.06
N SER A 109 3.06 8.14 -21.43
CA SER A 109 3.56 6.91 -22.06
C SER A 109 2.64 6.43 -23.18
N MET A 110 1.32 6.42 -22.94
CA MET A 110 0.32 6.07 -23.96
C MET A 110 0.21 7.12 -25.06
N ALA A 111 0.29 8.41 -24.74
CA ALA A 111 0.21 9.48 -25.73
C ALA A 111 1.35 9.43 -26.76
N ARG A 112 2.52 8.93 -26.34
CA ARG A 112 3.74 8.84 -27.18
C ARG A 112 4.11 7.42 -27.58
N ASN A 113 3.30 6.43 -27.22
CA ASN A 113 3.52 5.01 -27.48
C ASN A 113 4.92 4.54 -27.03
N ILE A 114 5.38 5.06 -25.89
CA ILE A 114 6.75 4.85 -25.38
C ILE A 114 7.09 3.36 -25.21
N PRO A 115 6.22 2.49 -24.65
CA PRO A 115 6.60 1.09 -24.41
C PRO A 115 6.87 0.33 -25.72
N ALA A 116 6.06 0.55 -26.75
CA ALA A 116 6.29 -0.05 -28.07
C ALA A 116 7.54 0.53 -28.75
N ALA A 117 7.80 1.83 -28.58
CA ALA A 117 9.03 2.46 -29.08
C ALA A 117 10.27 1.80 -28.47
N ASP A 118 10.29 1.65 -27.14
CA ASP A 118 11.37 1.04 -26.38
C ASP A 118 11.62 -0.42 -26.82
N GLU A 119 10.57 -1.22 -26.95
CA GLU A 119 10.65 -2.60 -27.43
C GLU A 119 11.27 -2.71 -28.84
N THR A 120 10.86 -1.84 -29.77
CA THR A 120 11.40 -1.84 -31.14
C THR A 120 12.87 -1.42 -31.21
N MET A 121 13.27 -0.49 -30.35
CA MET A 121 14.66 -0.03 -30.22
C MET A 121 15.55 -1.11 -29.63
N GLN A 122 15.09 -1.80 -28.58
CA GLN A 122 15.82 -2.93 -27.99
C GLN A 122 15.99 -4.10 -28.96
N ARG A 123 15.02 -4.32 -29.86
CA ARG A 123 15.09 -5.34 -30.92
C ARG A 123 15.91 -4.91 -32.15
N GLY A 124 16.57 -3.75 -32.12
CA GLY A 124 17.40 -3.25 -33.21
C GLY A 124 16.63 -2.87 -34.48
N SER A 125 15.29 -2.84 -34.42
CA SER A 125 14.39 -2.58 -35.54
C SER A 125 14.06 -1.09 -35.59
N GLY A 126 15.07 -0.24 -35.80
CA GLY A 126 14.96 1.22 -35.75
C GLY A 126 14.07 1.80 -36.85
N THR A 127 12.76 1.77 -36.65
CA THR A 127 11.79 2.36 -37.57
C THR A 127 11.09 3.53 -36.89
N ALA A 128 11.72 4.71 -36.92
CA ALA A 128 11.14 5.97 -36.42
C ALA A 128 9.89 6.44 -37.21
N ARG A 129 9.39 5.63 -38.13
CA ARG A 129 8.42 6.01 -39.15
C ARG A 129 7.06 5.40 -38.80
N ARG A 130 6.20 6.23 -38.19
CA ARG A 130 4.78 6.01 -37.86
C ARG A 130 4.51 5.42 -36.47
N MET A 131 4.80 6.21 -35.44
CA MET A 131 3.98 6.17 -34.22
C MET A 131 3.06 7.38 -34.28
N SER A 132 1.83 7.19 -34.78
CA SER A 132 0.88 8.30 -34.84
C SER A 132 0.56 8.73 -33.40
N VAL A 133 0.85 9.98 -33.07
CA VAL A 133 0.41 10.60 -31.82
C VAL A 133 -1.11 10.62 -31.84
N SER A 134 -1.77 9.68 -31.16
CA SER A 134 -3.21 9.79 -30.96
C SER A 134 -3.44 10.93 -29.97
N SER A 135 -4.09 12.01 -30.38
CA SER A 135 -4.38 13.13 -29.48
C SER A 135 -5.18 12.64 -28.28
N CYS A 136 -4.73 12.97 -27.06
CA CYS A 136 -5.42 12.60 -25.83
C CYS A 136 -6.89 13.11 -25.79
N ALA A 137 -7.19 14.17 -26.54
CA ALA A 137 -8.54 14.74 -26.73
C ALA A 137 -9.59 13.76 -27.29
N ALA A 138 -9.18 12.63 -27.90
CA ALA A 138 -10.11 11.70 -28.54
C ALA A 138 -10.70 10.62 -27.59
N ARG A 139 -10.22 10.50 -26.34
CA ARG A 139 -10.70 9.49 -25.38
C ARG A 139 -11.35 10.15 -24.15
N ARG A 140 -12.65 10.43 -24.23
CA ARG A 140 -13.44 11.15 -23.20
C ARG A 140 -13.99 10.29 -22.04
N SER A 141 -13.57 9.04 -21.84
CA SER A 141 -14.31 8.10 -20.99
C SER A 141 -13.82 7.93 -19.54
N ALA A 142 -12.99 8.82 -18.99
CA ALA A 142 -12.35 8.59 -17.69
C ALA A 142 -12.76 9.56 -16.56
N SER A 143 -13.92 10.24 -16.62
CA SER A 143 -14.24 11.30 -15.65
C SER A 143 -14.31 10.85 -14.18
N SER A 144 -14.81 9.65 -13.88
CA SER A 144 -15.06 9.23 -12.50
C SER A 144 -13.82 8.97 -11.64
N ALA A 145 -12.70 8.54 -12.25
CA ALA A 145 -11.44 8.32 -11.53
C ALA A 145 -10.66 9.63 -11.25
N TRP A 146 -10.91 10.65 -12.08
CA TRP A 146 -10.33 11.97 -11.91
C TRP A 146 -10.98 12.73 -10.75
N ASP A 147 -12.30 12.61 -10.57
CA ASP A 147 -13.01 13.31 -9.50
C ASP A 147 -12.52 12.90 -8.10
N ALA A 148 -12.24 11.61 -7.88
CA ALA A 148 -11.74 11.10 -6.60
C ALA A 148 -10.30 11.55 -6.30
N SER A 149 -9.41 11.50 -7.30
CA SER A 149 -8.01 11.92 -7.15
C SER A 149 -7.87 13.46 -7.05
N ALA A 150 -8.70 14.20 -7.78
CA ALA A 150 -8.75 15.67 -7.72
C ALA A 150 -9.30 16.17 -6.38
N ALA A 151 -10.31 15.49 -5.82
CA ALA A 151 -10.80 15.78 -4.47
C ALA A 151 -9.72 15.55 -3.40
N ALA A 152 -8.93 14.47 -3.52
CA ALA A 152 -7.83 14.18 -2.60
C ALA A 152 -6.69 15.23 -2.65
N LEU A 153 -6.45 15.83 -3.83
CA LEU A 153 -5.49 16.93 -3.99
C LEU A 153 -5.99 18.25 -3.38
N GLN A 154 -7.31 18.50 -3.42
CA GLN A 154 -7.91 19.72 -2.86
C GLN A 154 -8.05 19.67 -1.34
N SER A 155 -8.13 18.47 -0.75
CA SER A 155 -8.26 18.27 0.71
C SER A 155 -6.91 18.11 1.43
N ALA A 156 -5.79 18.13 0.72
CA ALA A 156 -4.47 18.05 1.34
C ALA A 156 -4.21 19.33 2.15
N PRO A 157 -3.99 19.26 3.48
CA PRO A 157 -3.68 20.45 4.26
C PRO A 157 -2.39 21.07 3.72
N SER A 158 -2.44 22.37 3.42
CA SER A 158 -1.29 23.16 3.00
C SER A 158 -0.14 22.97 3.98
N PRO A 159 1.09 22.65 3.52
CA PRO A 159 2.23 22.56 4.41
C PRO A 159 2.51 23.96 4.99
N LEU A 160 2.17 24.10 6.27
CA LEU A 160 2.42 25.19 7.24
C LEU A 160 3.21 26.41 6.75
N THR A 161 2.57 27.59 6.83
CA THR A 161 3.10 28.74 7.58
C THR A 161 3.31 28.39 9.05
#